data_AF-A0A925RYZ0-F1
#
_entry.id   AF-A0A925RYZ0-F1
#
_cell.length_a   1.000
_cell.length_b   1.000
_cell.length_c   1.000
_cell.angle_alpha   90.00
_cell.angle_beta   90.00
_cell.angle_gamma   90.00
#
_symmetry.space_group_name_H-M   'P 1'
#
loop_
_entity.id
_entity.type
_entity.pdbx_description
1 polymer ?
#
loop_
_entity_poly.entity_id
_entity_poly.type
_entity_poly.pdbx_seq_one_letter_code
_entity_poly.pdbx_strand_id
1 'polypeptide(L)'
;MPDRHELGIKIYAESFGVNEADLLPEFISRVGNLYAEEAILAAGGPAWSDPNLTDRDRSIAILSALICEGVLGERLDTHLERAVRNGVNHQALEVLLVLLALYAGQARTSVAAEAIQSFFQKRTKTARNIT
;
A
#
# COMPACT_ATOMS: atom_id res chain seq x y z
N MET A 1 -19.47 -11.87 -14.08
CA MET A 1 -18.28 -11.28 -13.43
C MET A 1 -18.68 -9.91 -12.93
N PRO A 2 -18.40 -9.56 -11.66
CA PRO A 2 -18.63 -8.21 -11.16
C PRO A 2 -17.88 -7.18 -12.02
N ASP A 3 -18.38 -5.95 -12.08
CA ASP A 3 -17.74 -4.89 -12.83
C ASP A 3 -16.38 -4.55 -12.22
N ARG A 4 -15.32 -4.66 -13.03
CA ARG A 4 -13.95 -4.36 -12.60
C ARG A 4 -13.80 -2.89 -12.24
N HIS A 5 -14.53 -2.00 -12.91
CA HIS A 5 -14.43 -0.58 -12.60
C HIS A 5 -15.01 -0.28 -11.21
N GLU A 6 -16.23 -0.75 -10.93
CA GLU A 6 -16.87 -0.65 -9.61
C GLU A 6 -16.02 -1.27 -8.50
N LEU A 7 -15.49 -2.48 -8.71
CA LEU A 7 -14.60 -3.13 -7.74
C LEU A 7 -13.32 -2.35 -7.49
N GLY A 8 -12.73 -1.78 -8.55
CA GLY A 8 -11.52 -0.98 -8.45
C GLY A 8 -11.72 0.28 -7.60
N ILE A 9 -12.85 0.97 -7.81
CA ILE A 9 -13.22 2.13 -7.00
C ILE A 9 -13.32 1.74 -5.54
N LYS A 10 -14.04 0.66 -5.23
CA LYS A 10 -14.19 0.18 -3.86
C LYS A 10 -12.86 -0.15 -3.19
N ILE A 11 -11.98 -0.89 -3.88
CA ILE A 11 -10.66 -1.28 -3.36
C ILE A 11 -9.81 -0.06 -3.03
N TYR A 12 -9.79 0.94 -3.91
CA TYR A 12 -9.00 2.14 -3.67
C TYR A 12 -9.63 3.05 -2.63
N ALA A 13 -10.95 3.24 -2.63
CA ALA A 13 -11.65 3.98 -1.58
C ALA A 13 -11.35 3.40 -0.19
N GLU A 14 -11.44 2.08 -0.04
CA GLU A 14 -11.05 1.37 1.19
C GLU A 14 -9.56 1.54 1.52
N SER A 15 -8.68 1.52 0.51
CA SER A 15 -7.23 1.64 0.70
C SER A 15 -6.80 3.03 1.14
N PHE A 16 -7.37 4.09 0.56
CA PHE A 16 -7.03 5.49 0.85
C PHE A 16 -7.92 6.12 1.92
N GLY A 17 -9.01 5.46 2.32
CA GLY A 17 -9.95 6.01 3.30
C GLY A 17 -10.73 7.22 2.77
N VAL A 18 -11.04 7.23 1.47
CA VAL A 18 -11.79 8.30 0.79
C VAL A 18 -13.16 7.80 0.35
N ASN A 19 -14.09 8.71 0.04
CA ASN A 19 -15.39 8.30 -0.51
C ASN A 19 -15.23 7.81 -1.95
N GLU A 20 -15.97 6.77 -2.32
CA GLU A 20 -15.96 6.19 -3.67
C GLU A 20 -16.28 7.23 -4.76
N ALA A 21 -17.22 8.15 -4.48
CA ALA A 21 -17.63 9.19 -5.41
C ALA A 21 -16.52 10.22 -5.73
N ASP A 22 -15.57 10.40 -4.81
CA ASP A 22 -14.50 11.39 -4.94
C ASP A 22 -13.23 10.79 -5.59
N LEU A 23 -13.12 9.46 -5.62
CA LEU A 23 -11.89 8.76 -6.00
C LEU A 23 -11.46 9.02 -7.45
N LEU A 24 -12.36 8.75 -8.42
CA LEU A 24 -12.02 8.89 -9.84
C LEU A 24 -11.68 10.36 -10.19
N PRO A 25 -12.48 11.37 -9.80
CA PRO A 25 -12.11 12.78 -10.00
C PRO A 25 -10.74 13.15 -9.42
N GLU A 26 -10.42 12.69 -8.21
CA GLU A 26 -9.12 12.93 -7.58
C GLU A 26 -7.98 12.30 -8.38
N PHE A 27 -8.16 11.04 -8.81
CA PHE A 27 -7.17 10.34 -9.63
C PHE A 27 -6.97 11.05 -10.98
N ILE A 28 -8.05 11.43 -11.67
CA ILE A 28 -7.97 12.18 -12.92
C ILE A 28 -7.16 13.47 -12.71
N SER A 29 -7.40 14.20 -11.63
CA SER A 29 -6.66 15.43 -11.31
C SER A 29 -5.17 15.18 -11.05
N ARG A 30 -4.80 14.01 -10.52
CA ARG A 30 -3.42 13.68 -10.11
C ARG A 30 -2.59 13.06 -11.22
N VAL A 31 -3.18 12.19 -12.04
CA VAL A 31 -2.47 11.33 -13.01
C VAL A 31 -3.05 11.37 -14.43
N GLY A 32 -4.13 12.13 -14.65
CA GLY A 32 -4.81 12.23 -15.94
C GLY A 32 -5.80 11.09 -16.18
N ASN A 33 -6.77 11.32 -17.07
CA ASN A 33 -7.93 10.45 -17.25
C ASN A 33 -7.57 9.01 -17.63
N LEU A 34 -6.76 8.84 -18.66
CA LEU A 34 -6.45 7.50 -19.17
C LEU A 34 -5.75 6.64 -18.13
N TYR A 35 -4.81 7.21 -17.38
CA TYR A 35 -4.10 6.46 -16.35
C TYR A 35 -4.97 6.20 -15.11
N ALA A 36 -5.84 7.15 -14.73
CA ALA A 36 -6.79 6.98 -13.64
C ALA A 36 -7.73 5.78 -13.89
N GLU A 37 -8.31 5.71 -15.09
CA GLU A 37 -9.19 4.63 -15.52
C GLU A 37 -8.47 3.26 -15.49
N GLU A 38 -7.27 3.19 -16.07
CA GLU A 38 -6.49 1.95 -16.07
C GLU A 38 -6.08 1.52 -14.66
N ALA A 39 -5.74 2.46 -13.78
CA ALA A 39 -5.43 2.16 -12.38
C ALA A 39 -6.64 1.54 -11.67
N ILE A 40 -7.84 2.11 -11.84
CA ILE A 40 -9.09 1.59 -11.27
C ILE A 40 -9.38 0.18 -11.82
N LEU A 41 -9.33 0.00 -13.14
CA LEU A 41 -9.55 -1.31 -13.75
C LEU A 41 -8.53 -2.36 -13.27
N ALA A 42 -7.27 -1.97 -13.06
CA ALA A 42 -6.23 -2.83 -12.53
C ALA A 42 -6.52 -3.24 -11.07
N ALA A 43 -6.98 -2.29 -10.23
CA ALA A 43 -7.40 -2.59 -8.86
C ALA A 43 -8.58 -3.55 -8.83
N GLY A 44 -9.60 -3.37 -9.68
CA GLY A 44 -10.71 -4.34 -9.79
C GLY A 44 -10.38 -5.61 -10.57
N GLY A 45 -9.10 -5.84 -10.90
CA GLY A 45 -8.64 -7.07 -11.51
C GLY A 45 -8.70 -8.28 -10.57
N PRO A 46 -8.56 -9.50 -11.11
CA PRO A 46 -8.74 -10.74 -10.35
C PRO A 46 -7.77 -10.89 -9.17
N ALA A 47 -6.60 -10.27 -9.23
CA ALA A 47 -5.57 -10.35 -8.18
C ALA A 47 -6.09 -9.87 -6.81
N TRP A 48 -7.01 -8.92 -6.79
CA TRP A 48 -7.55 -8.36 -5.55
C TRP A 48 -8.72 -9.15 -4.96
N SER A 49 -9.43 -9.92 -5.78
CA SER A 49 -10.58 -10.73 -5.36
C SER A 49 -10.26 -12.23 -5.19
N ASP A 50 -9.09 -12.69 -5.63
CA ASP A 50 -8.73 -14.12 -5.59
C ASP A 50 -8.51 -14.63 -4.15
N PRO A 51 -9.23 -15.64 -3.67
CA PRO A 51 -9.12 -16.10 -2.28
C PRO A 51 -7.80 -16.80 -1.95
N ASN A 52 -6.98 -17.19 -2.94
CA ASN A 52 -5.71 -17.89 -2.71
C ASN A 52 -4.59 -16.96 -2.20
N LEU A 53 -4.77 -15.64 -2.29
CA LEU A 53 -3.96 -14.67 -1.58
C LEU A 53 -4.81 -13.97 -0.55
N THR A 54 -4.36 -13.95 0.70
CA THR A 54 -4.99 -13.12 1.72
C THR A 54 -4.58 -11.66 1.53
N ASP A 55 -5.30 -10.73 2.17
CA ASP A 55 -4.92 -9.32 2.13
C ASP A 55 -3.57 -9.06 2.82
N ARG A 56 -3.21 -9.89 3.80
CA ARG A 56 -1.87 -9.90 4.39
C ARG A 56 -0.81 -10.27 3.35
N ASP A 57 -1.04 -11.31 2.56
CA ASP A 57 -0.10 -11.77 1.52
C ASP A 57 0.08 -10.70 0.44
N ARG A 58 -1.02 -10.10 -0.03
CA ARG A 58 -0.98 -8.98 -0.98
C ARG A 58 -0.17 -7.81 -0.44
N SER A 59 -0.38 -7.43 0.82
CA SER A 59 0.36 -6.34 1.46
C SER A 59 1.86 -6.62 1.51
N ILE A 60 2.27 -7.84 1.86
CA ILE A 60 3.69 -8.23 1.88
C ILE A 60 4.27 -8.17 0.45
N ALA A 61 3.55 -8.70 -0.54
CA ALA A 61 4.01 -8.71 -1.92
C ALA A 61 4.18 -7.29 -2.49
N ILE A 62 3.20 -6.41 -2.29
CA ILE A 62 3.25 -5.02 -2.76
C ILE A 62 4.38 -4.25 -2.07
N LEU A 63 4.50 -4.34 -0.74
CA LEU A 63 5.58 -3.68 -0.01
C LEU A 63 6.96 -4.17 -0.47
N SER A 64 7.10 -5.48 -0.73
CA SER A 64 8.34 -6.04 -1.27
C SER A 64 8.69 -5.43 -2.62
N ALA A 65 7.73 -5.32 -3.54
CA ALA A 65 7.94 -4.70 -4.85
C ALA A 65 8.37 -3.23 -4.71
N LEU A 66 7.64 -2.44 -3.93
CA LEU A 66 7.94 -1.02 -3.71
C LEU A 66 9.33 -0.80 -3.11
N ILE A 67 9.69 -1.60 -2.09
CA ILE A 67 11.00 -1.51 -1.45
C ILE A 67 12.13 -1.86 -2.43
N CYS A 68 11.96 -2.94 -3.19
CA CYS A 68 12.95 -3.36 -4.19
C CYS A 68 13.13 -2.33 -5.32
N GLU A 69 12.05 -1.67 -5.74
CA GLU A 69 12.08 -0.59 -6.72
C GLU A 69 12.61 0.73 -6.13
N GLY A 70 12.67 0.83 -4.79
CA GLY A 70 13.05 2.04 -4.06
C GLY A 70 11.99 3.12 -4.08
N VAL A 71 10.71 2.74 -4.19
CA VAL A 71 9.56 3.63 -4.08
C VAL A 71 9.33 3.96 -2.60
N LEU A 72 9.34 5.25 -2.27
CA LEU A 72 9.22 5.78 -0.92
C LEU A 72 8.11 6.84 -0.83
N GLY A 73 7.95 7.44 0.35
CA GLY A 73 7.01 8.53 0.59
C GLY A 73 5.55 8.07 0.59
N GLU A 74 4.65 8.93 0.10
CA GLU A 74 3.19 8.72 0.17
C GLU A 74 2.74 7.35 -0.39
N ARG A 75 3.39 6.88 -1.47
CA ARG A 75 3.08 5.56 -2.07
C ARG A 75 3.41 4.43 -1.11
N LEU A 76 4.58 4.47 -0.47
CA LEU A 76 4.95 3.47 0.54
C LEU A 76 4.06 3.58 1.77
N ASP A 77 3.84 4.79 2.27
CA ASP A 77 3.04 5.07 3.47
C ASP A 77 1.60 4.52 3.34
N THR A 78 0.94 4.75 2.20
CA THR A 78 -0.40 4.21 1.92
C THR A 78 -0.42 2.68 2.05
N HIS A 79 0.56 2.00 1.46
CA HIS A 79 0.62 0.54 1.50
C HIS A 79 1.04 0.01 2.88
N LEU A 80 1.81 0.78 3.66
CA LEU A 80 2.10 0.47 5.06
C LEU A 80 0.85 0.56 5.93
N GLU A 81 0.00 1.57 5.75
CA GLU A 81 -1.28 1.69 6.47
C GLU A 81 -2.19 0.51 6.18
N ARG A 82 -2.32 0.14 4.90
CA ARG A 82 -3.07 -1.05 4.50
C ARG A 82 -2.48 -2.32 5.10
N ALA A 83 -1.16 -2.49 5.07
CA ALA A 83 -0.49 -3.66 5.63
C ALA A 83 -0.76 -3.80 7.14
N VAL A 84 -0.70 -2.71 7.89
CA VAL A 84 -1.02 -2.71 9.33
C VAL A 84 -2.48 -3.10 9.58
N ARG A 85 -3.43 -2.58 8.79
CA ARG A 85 -4.85 -3.00 8.87
C ARG A 85 -5.03 -4.49 8.59
N ASN A 86 -4.22 -5.05 7.69
CA ASN A 86 -4.19 -6.47 7.35
C ASN A 86 -3.32 -7.32 8.30
N GLY A 87 -2.91 -6.76 9.45
CA GLY A 87 -2.20 -7.47 10.51
C GLY A 87 -0.68 -7.59 10.32
N VAL A 88 -0.10 -6.96 9.31
CA VAL A 88 1.37 -6.89 9.14
C VAL A 88 1.92 -5.86 10.14
N ASN A 89 2.39 -6.34 11.28
CA ASN A 89 2.90 -5.50 12.35
C ASN A 89 4.34 -5.02 12.08
N HIS A 90 4.83 -4.10 12.93
CA HIS A 90 6.17 -3.53 12.79
C HIS A 90 7.28 -4.60 12.75
N GLN A 91 7.22 -5.60 13.65
CA GLN A 91 8.20 -6.68 13.69
C GLN A 91 8.21 -7.52 12.40
N ALA A 92 7.05 -7.79 11.80
CA ALA A 92 6.97 -8.50 10.53
C ALA A 92 7.63 -7.71 9.38
N LEU A 93 7.51 -6.38 9.39
CA LEU A 93 8.17 -5.50 8.42
C LEU A 93 9.69 -5.47 8.62
N GLU A 94 10.18 -5.48 9.87
CA GLU A 94 11.62 -5.60 10.15
C GLU A 94 12.18 -6.94 9.63
N VAL A 95 11.47 -8.05 9.84
CA VAL A 95 11.85 -9.37 9.29
C VAL A 95 11.85 -9.35 7.75
N LEU A 96 10.85 -8.71 7.14
CA LEU A 96 10.78 -8.57 5.69
C LEU A 96 11.98 -7.78 5.15
N LEU A 97 12.36 -6.66 5.77
CA LEU A 97 13.52 -5.86 5.36
C LEU A 97 14.82 -6.66 5.43
N VAL A 98 15.02 -7.45 6.49
CA VAL A 98 16.19 -8.33 6.61
C VAL A 98 16.22 -9.34 5.47
N LEU A 99 15.08 -9.98 5.14
CA LEU A 99 14.98 -10.89 4.02
C LEU A 99 15.29 -10.19 2.69
N LEU A 100 14.68 -9.02 2.44
CA LEU A 100 14.88 -8.27 1.21
C LEU A 100 16.32 -7.76 1.08
N ALA A 101 17.04 -7.53 2.17
CA ALA A 101 18.43 -7.11 2.10
C ALA A 101 19.33 -8.17 1.44
N LEU A 102 18.98 -9.46 1.55
CA LEU A 102 19.69 -10.54 0.86
C LEU A 102 19.49 -10.50 -0.66
N TYR A 103 18.31 -10.08 -1.13
CA TYR A 103 17.93 -10.19 -2.55
C TYR A 103 17.97 -8.86 -3.31
N ALA A 104 17.65 -7.75 -2.65
CA ALA A 104 17.61 -6.40 -3.21
C ALA A 104 18.78 -5.51 -2.74
N GLY A 105 19.63 -6.03 -1.86
CA GLY A 105 20.77 -5.33 -1.31
C GLY A 105 20.42 -4.32 -0.20
N GLN A 106 21.45 -3.93 0.56
CA GLN A 106 21.28 -3.03 1.69
C GLN A 106 20.93 -1.60 1.29
N ALA A 107 21.37 -1.12 0.11
CA ALA A 107 21.12 0.26 -0.32
C ALA A 107 19.63 0.60 -0.45
N ARG A 108 18.80 -0.33 -0.94
CA ARG A 108 17.34 -0.13 -1.04
C ARG A 108 16.66 -0.33 0.31
N THR A 109 17.03 -1.38 1.02
CA THR A 109 16.36 -1.77 2.27
C THR A 109 16.70 -0.88 3.45
N SER A 110 17.89 -0.28 3.53
CA SER A 110 18.23 0.66 4.60
C SER A 110 17.36 1.92 4.56
N VAL A 111 17.16 2.50 3.37
CA VAL A 111 16.32 3.69 3.20
C VAL A 111 14.84 3.37 3.49
N ALA A 112 14.37 2.18 3.05
CA ALA A 112 13.03 1.71 3.41
C ALA A 112 12.87 1.49 4.92
N ALA A 113 13.90 0.99 5.60
CA ALA A 113 13.90 0.79 7.05
C ALA A 113 13.72 2.12 7.80
N GLU A 114 14.43 3.17 7.39
CA GLU A 114 14.28 4.51 7.96
C GLU A 114 12.85 5.05 7.75
N ALA A 115 12.29 4.88 6.56
CA ALA A 115 10.93 5.30 6.24
C ALA A 115 9.89 4.55 7.11
N ILE A 116 10.02 3.23 7.24
CA ILE A 116 9.13 2.39 8.06
C ILE A 116 9.22 2.78 9.55
N GLN A 117 10.42 3.03 10.08
CA GLN A 117 10.58 3.51 11.45
C GLN A 117 9.90 4.86 11.66
N SER A 118 10.10 5.81 10.74
CA SER A 118 9.45 7.12 10.79
C SER A 118 7.92 7.00 10.77
N PHE A 119 7.37 6.12 9.95
CA PHE A 119 5.94 5.82 9.88
C PHE A 119 5.37 5.38 11.24
N PHE A 120 5.99 4.40 11.92
CA PHE A 120 5.52 3.94 13.24
C PHE A 120 5.71 4.97 14.36
N GLN A 121 6.79 5.76 14.30
CA GLN A 121 7.01 6.85 15.25
C GLN A 121 5.92 7.92 15.15
N LYS A 122 5.51 8.30 13.94
CA LYS A 122 4.40 9.24 13.71
C LYS A 122 3.10 8.70 14.30
N ARG A 123 2.76 7.43 14.03
CA ARG A 123 1.54 6.78 14.57
C ARG A 123 1.50 6.78 16.10
N THR A 124 2.63 6.48 16.74
CA THR A 124 2.74 6.47 18.21
C THR A 124 2.62 7.88 18.81
N LYS A 125 3.10 8.92 18.12
CA LYS A 125 2.92 10.32 18.55
C LYS A 125 1.46 10.76 18.41
N THR A 126 0.82 10.45 17.29
CA THR A 126 -0.60 10.78 17.07
C THR A 126 -1.47 10.15 18.16
N ALA A 127 -1.29 8.86 18.48
CA ALA A 127 -2.06 8.18 19.52
C ALA A 127 -1.92 8.82 20.91
N ARG A 128 -0.73 9.33 21.26
CA ARG A 128 -0.47 10.00 22.55
C ARG A 128 -1.07 11.41 22.65
N ASN A 129 -1.33 12.08 21.54
CA ASN A 129 -1.88 13.44 21.56
C ASN A 129 -3.42 13.47 21.66
N ILE A 130 -4.08 12.31 21.57
CA ILE A 130 -5.54 12.17 21.67
C ILE A 130 -5.99 11.62 23.04
N THR A 131 -5.04 11.37 23.95
CA THR A 131 -5.27 10.88 25.32
C THR A 131 -4.86 11.95 26.31
#